data_AF-A0A250KQA5-F1
#
_entry.id   AF-A0A250KQA5-F1
#
_cell.length_a   1.000
_cell.length_b   1.000
_cell.length_c   1.000
_cell.angle_alpha   90.00
_cell.angle_beta   90.00
_cell.angle_gamma   90.00
#
_symmetry.space_group_name_H-M   'P 1'
#
loop_
_entity.id
_entity.type
_entity.pdbx_description
1 polymer ?
#
loop_
_entity_poly.entity_id
_entity_poly.type
_entity_poly.pdbx_seq_one_letter_code
_entity_poly.pdbx_strand_id
1 'polypeptide(L)'
;MTGTGSERAELRRFVQPGEFYVFDRGYSDYRLFQDLHDHACSFVGRVQENVAYEVSRECPLTDADRAAGVIRDVELRRLGTPHHTRLLPQPFRLVWVSTGRRRADGTVEPLILGKRPAVRIIPTD
;
A
#
# COMPACT_ATOMS: atom_id res chain seq x y z
N MET A 1 -21.57 6.82 16.16
CA MET A 1 -20.44 5.90 15.88
C MET A 1 -20.76 5.12 14.62
N THR A 2 -20.49 5.69 13.43
CA THR A 2 -20.89 5.12 12.13
C THR A 2 -20.01 5.74 11.04
N GLY A 3 -18.95 5.04 10.62
CA GLY A 3 -18.02 5.55 9.60
C GLY A 3 -17.56 4.50 8.58
N THR A 4 -17.35 3.25 9.00
CA THR A 4 -16.76 2.22 8.13
C THR A 4 -17.70 1.69 7.04
N GLY A 5 -19.02 1.73 7.25
CA GLY A 5 -20.00 1.25 6.27
C GLY A 5 -20.25 2.23 5.11
N SER A 6 -20.25 3.54 5.42
CA SER A 6 -20.52 4.60 4.44
C SER A 6 -19.39 4.72 3.42
N GLU A 7 -18.13 4.75 3.88
CA GLU A 7 -16.98 4.90 2.97
C GLU A 7 -16.81 3.77 1.99
N ARG A 8 -17.13 2.53 2.37
CA ARG A 8 -17.09 1.38 1.45
C ARG A 8 -18.18 1.44 0.39
N ALA A 9 -19.39 1.86 0.79
CA ALA A 9 -20.51 2.03 -0.13
C ALA A 9 -20.22 3.15 -1.13
N GLU A 10 -19.65 4.26 -0.66
CA GLU A 10 -19.23 5.38 -1.50
C GLU A 10 -18.04 4.98 -2.38
N LEU A 11 -17.04 4.25 -1.87
CA LEU A 11 -15.91 3.75 -2.66
C LEU A 11 -16.38 2.97 -3.91
N ARG A 12 -17.33 2.05 -3.74
CA ARG A 12 -17.89 1.25 -4.84
C ARG A 12 -18.68 2.08 -5.85
N ARG A 13 -19.15 3.27 -5.46
CA ARG A 13 -19.82 4.20 -6.37
C ARG A 13 -18.84 5.06 -7.15
N PHE A 14 -17.68 5.39 -6.55
CA PHE A 14 -16.72 6.32 -7.14
C PHE A 14 -15.56 5.64 -7.88
N VAL A 15 -15.16 4.42 -7.50
CA VAL A 15 -14.01 3.75 -8.10
C VAL A 15 -14.41 3.09 -9.42
N GLN A 16 -13.79 3.55 -10.50
CA GLN A 16 -13.87 3.00 -11.84
C GLN A 16 -12.60 2.17 -12.15
N PRO A 17 -12.75 1.04 -12.86
CA PRO A 17 -11.61 0.28 -13.37
C PRO A 17 -10.69 1.14 -14.25
N GLY A 18 -9.37 0.94 -14.14
CA GLY A 18 -8.38 1.67 -14.95
C GLY A 18 -8.02 3.08 -14.46
N GLU A 19 -8.77 3.65 -13.51
CA GLU A 19 -8.44 4.94 -12.91
C GLU A 19 -7.43 4.83 -11.75
N PHE A 20 -6.88 5.97 -11.32
CA PHE A 20 -5.90 6.08 -10.24
C PHE A 20 -6.45 6.89 -9.05
N TYR A 21 -6.40 6.30 -7.87
CA TYR A 21 -6.94 6.92 -6.65
C TYR A 21 -5.89 7.05 -5.54
N VAL A 22 -5.96 8.15 -4.79
CA VAL A 22 -5.13 8.39 -3.60
C VAL A 22 -6.01 8.39 -2.36
N PHE A 23 -5.66 7.57 -1.38
CA PHE A 23 -6.40 7.44 -0.13
C PHE A 23 -5.53 7.85 1.06
N ASP A 24 -5.87 8.96 1.72
CA ASP A 24 -5.26 9.33 3.00
C ASP A 24 -6.11 8.83 4.15
N ARG A 25 -5.89 7.58 4.58
CA ARG A 25 -6.41 7.08 5.84
C ARG A 25 -5.43 6.10 6.46
N GLY A 26 -5.06 6.35 7.72
CA GLY A 26 -4.36 5.37 8.56
C GLY A 26 -5.27 4.21 8.98
N TYR A 27 -6.00 3.60 8.04
CA TYR A 27 -6.99 2.55 8.32
C TYR A 27 -6.43 1.16 8.04
N SER A 28 -6.50 0.32 9.07
CA SER A 28 -6.15 -1.09 9.10
C SER A 28 -7.17 -1.98 8.37
N ASP A 29 -7.98 -1.43 7.46
CA ASP A 29 -9.00 -2.19 6.76
C ASP A 29 -8.41 -2.86 5.52
N TYR A 30 -7.73 -3.99 5.75
CA TYR A 30 -7.18 -4.82 4.68
C TYR A 30 -8.22 -5.21 3.63
N ARG A 31 -9.52 -5.20 3.98
CA ARG A 31 -10.61 -5.46 3.04
C ARG A 31 -10.79 -4.33 2.03
N LEU A 32 -10.48 -3.08 2.39
CA LEU A 32 -10.52 -1.96 1.43
C LEU A 32 -9.46 -2.16 0.33
N PHE A 33 -8.23 -2.54 0.71
CA PHE A 33 -7.19 -2.83 -0.28
C PHE A 33 -7.54 -4.03 -1.17
N GLN A 34 -8.22 -5.04 -0.61
CA GLN A 34 -8.75 -6.16 -1.40
C GLN A 34 -9.84 -5.68 -2.37
N ASP A 35 -10.83 -4.93 -1.91
CA ASP A 35 -11.92 -4.42 -2.75
C ASP A 35 -11.37 -3.53 -3.89
N LEU A 36 -10.42 -2.64 -3.60
CA LEU A 36 -9.70 -1.84 -4.61
C LEU A 36 -8.91 -2.71 -5.58
N HIS A 37 -8.35 -3.82 -5.10
CA HIS A 37 -7.67 -4.76 -5.97
C HIS A 37 -8.64 -5.50 -6.90
N ASP A 38 -9.81 -5.87 -6.41
CA ASP A 38 -10.81 -6.58 -7.20
C ASP A 38 -11.44 -5.68 -8.26
N HIS A 39 -11.46 -4.35 -8.05
CA HIS A 39 -12.01 -3.36 -9.01
C HIS A 39 -11.05 -2.99 -10.17
N ALA A 40 -9.92 -3.67 -10.33
CA ALA A 40 -8.94 -3.38 -11.38
C ALA A 40 -8.51 -1.89 -11.51
N CYS A 41 -8.58 -1.11 -10.43
CA CYS A 41 -8.07 0.26 -10.39
C CYS A 41 -6.63 0.32 -9.85
N SER A 42 -5.93 1.40 -10.17
CA SER A 42 -4.65 1.75 -9.54
C SER A 42 -4.90 2.59 -8.29
N PHE A 43 -4.09 2.41 -7.25
CA PHE A 43 -4.22 3.22 -6.05
C PHE A 43 -2.91 3.35 -5.27
N VAL A 44 -2.84 4.42 -4.47
CA VAL A 44 -1.85 4.59 -3.40
C VAL A 44 -2.60 4.97 -2.13
N GLY A 45 -2.38 4.22 -1.05
CA GLY A 45 -2.97 4.49 0.26
C GLY A 45 -1.91 4.59 1.35
N ARG A 46 -2.10 5.49 2.33
CA ARG A 46 -1.25 5.51 3.52
C ARG A 46 -1.48 4.26 4.37
N VAL A 47 -0.41 3.67 4.88
CA VAL A 47 -0.45 2.49 5.77
C VAL A 47 0.14 2.86 7.13
N GLN A 48 -0.39 2.27 8.21
CA GLN A 48 0.15 2.46 9.55
C GLN A 48 1.52 1.81 9.69
N GLU A 49 2.42 2.41 10.49
CA GLU A 49 3.77 1.88 10.70
C GLU A 49 3.82 0.53 11.41
N ASN A 50 2.89 0.29 12.33
CA ASN A 50 2.78 -0.94 13.11
C ASN A 50 1.99 -2.05 12.39
N VAL A 51 1.75 -1.91 11.08
CA VAL A 51 1.05 -2.93 10.29
C VAL A 51 1.85 -4.24 10.29
N ALA A 52 1.17 -5.37 10.47
CA ALA A 52 1.79 -6.68 10.31
C ALA A 52 1.89 -7.04 8.83
N TYR A 53 2.99 -7.65 8.39
CA TYR A 53 3.18 -8.11 7.01
C TYR A 53 4.26 -9.19 6.91
N GLU A 54 4.28 -9.90 5.78
CA GLU A 54 5.32 -10.85 5.40
C GLU A 54 5.92 -10.41 4.07
N VAL A 55 7.23 -10.16 4.03
CA VAL A 55 7.94 -9.74 2.81
C VAL A 55 8.18 -10.96 1.92
N SER A 56 7.87 -10.82 0.63
CA SER A 56 8.26 -11.79 -0.41
C SER A 56 9.61 -11.44 -1.03
N ARG A 57 9.84 -10.15 -1.32
CA ARG A 57 11.12 -9.62 -1.82
C ARG A 57 11.31 -8.15 -1.45
N GLU A 58 12.56 -7.78 -1.25
CA GLU A 58 13.00 -6.37 -1.28
C GLU A 58 13.17 -5.94 -2.75
N CYS A 59 12.74 -4.73 -3.08
CA CYS A 59 12.95 -4.12 -4.39
C CYS A 59 14.15 -3.17 -4.33
N PRO A 60 15.19 -3.35 -5.16
CA PRO A 60 16.32 -2.43 -5.21
C PRO A 60 15.86 -1.00 -5.52
N LEU A 61 16.40 -0.03 -4.80
CA LEU A 61 16.12 1.39 -5.02
C LEU A 61 17.09 1.97 -6.03
N THR A 62 16.56 2.61 -7.06
CA THR A 62 17.32 3.41 -8.03
C THR A 62 17.75 4.75 -7.41
N ASP A 63 18.65 5.46 -8.09
CA ASP A 63 19.05 6.81 -7.65
C ASP A 63 17.88 7.80 -7.67
N ALA A 64 16.98 7.65 -8.65
CA ALA A 64 15.75 8.45 -8.72
C ALA A 64 14.82 8.17 -7.54
N ASP A 65 14.68 6.90 -7.12
CA ASP A 65 13.89 6.54 -5.93
C ASP A 65 14.47 7.20 -4.67
N ARG A 66 15.79 7.13 -4.50
CA ARG A 66 16.49 7.73 -3.36
C ARG A 66 16.35 9.25 -3.36
N ALA A 67 16.49 9.89 -4.52
CA ALA A 67 16.29 11.33 -4.69
C ALA A 67 14.84 11.75 -4.37
N ALA A 68 13.86 10.90 -4.67
CA ALA A 68 12.46 11.09 -4.30
C ALA A 68 12.17 10.81 -2.80
N GLY A 69 13.19 10.44 -2.02
CA GLY A 69 13.08 10.17 -0.59
C GLY A 69 12.61 8.76 -0.26
N VAL A 70 12.57 7.83 -1.22
CA VAL A 70 12.27 6.42 -0.93
C VAL A 70 13.40 5.81 -0.11
N ILE A 71 13.06 5.20 1.01
CA ILE A 71 14.03 4.59 1.93
C ILE A 71 13.90 3.07 2.02
N ARG A 72 12.76 2.51 1.61
CA ARG A 72 12.53 1.07 1.51
C ARG A 72 11.40 0.77 0.54
N ASP A 73 11.50 -0.34 -0.16
CA ASP A 73 10.49 -0.79 -1.10
C ASP A 73 10.41 -2.32 -1.10
N VAL A 74 9.23 -2.87 -0.82
CA VAL A 74 9.03 -4.32 -0.70
C VAL A 74 7.76 -4.77 -1.38
N GLU A 75 7.82 -5.98 -1.94
CA GLU A 75 6.62 -6.72 -2.29
C GLU A 75 6.31 -7.73 -1.18
N LEU A 76 5.05 -7.75 -0.78
CA LEU A 76 4.53 -8.57 0.30
C LEU A 76 4.00 -9.89 -0.24
N ARG A 77 4.28 -10.95 0.52
CA ARG A 77 3.53 -12.20 0.47
C ARG A 77 2.21 -12.09 1.23
N ARG A 78 2.18 -11.25 2.28
CA ARG A 78 1.01 -11.05 3.14
C ARG A 78 0.99 -9.64 3.72
N LEU A 79 -0.21 -9.06 3.80
CA LEU A 79 -0.53 -7.93 4.65
C LEU A 79 -1.49 -8.40 5.75
N GLY A 80 -1.21 -8.05 7.01
CA GLY A 80 -1.91 -8.52 8.21
C GLY A 80 -1.24 -9.72 8.90
N THR A 81 -1.79 -10.11 10.05
CA THR A 81 -1.36 -11.31 10.80
C THR A 81 -1.99 -12.60 10.23
N PRO A 82 -1.51 -13.81 10.63
CA PRO A 82 -2.12 -15.07 10.23
C PRO A 82 -3.61 -15.23 10.57
N HIS A 83 -4.10 -14.53 11.61
CA HIS A 83 -5.51 -14.56 12.02
C HIS A 83 -6.45 -13.75 11.12
N HIS A 84 -5.91 -12.91 10.24
CA HIS A 84 -6.73 -12.21 9.25
C HIS A 84 -7.09 -13.19 8.13
N THR A 85 -8.36 -13.59 8.10
CA THR A 85 -8.94 -14.60 7.18
C THR A 85 -8.95 -14.17 5.71
N ARG A 86 -8.58 -12.93 5.40
CA ARG A 86 -8.31 -12.48 4.03
C ARG A 86 -6.87 -12.04 3.96
N LEU A 87 -6.04 -13.00 3.56
CA LEU A 87 -4.83 -12.72 2.81
C LEU A 87 -5.21 -11.84 1.63
N LEU A 88 -4.46 -10.77 1.34
CA LEU A 88 -4.35 -10.30 -0.03
C LEU A 88 -3.61 -11.43 -0.77
N PRO A 89 -4.28 -12.33 -1.51
CA PRO A 89 -3.60 -13.47 -2.12
C PRO A 89 -2.71 -13.00 -3.29
N GLN A 90 -3.04 -11.84 -3.84
CA GLN A 90 -2.32 -11.13 -4.87
C GLN A 90 -1.15 -10.30 -4.29
N PRO A 91 -0.07 -10.14 -5.08
CA PRO A 91 1.06 -9.30 -4.71
C PRO A 91 0.62 -7.89 -4.26
N PHE A 92 1.16 -7.42 -3.14
CA PHE A 92 0.96 -6.05 -2.61
C PHE A 92 2.31 -5.40 -2.36
N ARG A 93 2.47 -4.10 -2.59
CA ARG A 93 3.76 -3.40 -2.43
C ARG A 93 3.66 -2.33 -1.36
N LEU A 94 4.63 -2.30 -0.45
CA LEU A 94 4.82 -1.21 0.51
C LEU A 94 6.06 -0.41 0.15
N VAL A 95 5.94 0.91 0.20
CA VAL A 95 7.04 1.85 -0.03
C VAL A 95 7.12 2.79 1.17
N TRP A 96 8.30 2.91 1.77
CA TRP A 96 8.57 3.88 2.83
C TRP A 96 9.24 5.10 2.21
N VAL A 97 8.69 6.27 2.48
CA VAL A 97 9.15 7.54 1.95
C VAL A 97 9.48 8.47 3.12
N SER A 98 10.70 9.00 3.13
CA SER A 98 11.09 10.08 4.03
C SER A 98 10.41 11.38 3.60
N THR A 99 9.75 12.04 4.53
CA THR A 99 9.11 13.37 4.29
C THR A 99 9.91 14.50 4.95
N GLY A 100 11.14 14.22 5.38
CA GLY A 100 11.95 15.13 6.19
C GLY A 100 11.54 15.18 7.67
N ARG A 101 10.39 14.60 8.05
CA ARG A 101 9.96 14.48 9.45
C ARG A 101 10.84 13.52 10.23
N ARG A 102 11.09 13.90 11.48
CA ARG A 102 11.92 13.17 12.43
C ARG A 102 11.13 12.99 13.72
N ARG A 103 11.25 11.82 14.34
CA ARG A 103 10.75 11.59 15.70
C ARG A 103 11.60 12.36 16.71
N ALA A 104 11.13 12.42 17.96
CA ALA A 104 11.85 13.07 19.06
C ALA A 104 13.24 12.49 19.30
N ASP A 105 13.46 11.22 18.99
CA ASP A 105 14.75 10.52 19.07
C ASP A 105 15.67 10.75 17.85
N GLY A 106 15.26 11.57 16.88
CA GLY A 106 16.01 11.87 15.66
C GLY A 106 15.88 10.81 14.55
N THR A 107 15.14 9.72 14.75
CA THR A 107 14.86 8.74 13.69
C THR A 107 13.91 9.32 12.65
N VAL A 108 14.01 8.87 11.40
CA VAL A 108 13.08 9.27 10.33
C VAL A 108 11.69 8.73 10.64
N GLU A 109 10.66 9.57 10.56
CA GLU A 109 9.25 9.17 10.58
C GLU A 109 8.78 8.97 9.13
N PRO A 110 8.74 7.73 8.61
CA PRO A 110 8.38 7.48 7.23
C PRO A 110 6.89 7.60 6.98
N LEU A 111 6.55 8.13 5.81
CA LEU A 111 5.25 7.90 5.20
C LEU A 111 5.28 6.51 4.54
N ILE A 112 4.43 5.59 4.98
CA ILE A 112 4.29 4.26 4.36
C ILE A 112 3.12 4.28 3.39
N LEU A 113 3.39 3.86 2.15
CA LEU A 113 2.44 3.82 1.05
C LEU A 113 2.22 2.38 0.58
N GLY A 114 0.96 1.96 0.56
CA GLY A 114 0.50 0.68 0.01
C GLY A 114 -0.08 0.84 -1.38
N LYS A 115 0.34 -0.03 -2.30
CA LYS A 115 -0.10 -0.03 -3.71
C LYS A 115 -0.10 -1.43 -4.30
N ARG A 116 -0.77 -1.61 -5.44
CA ARG A 116 -0.51 -2.78 -6.29
C ARG A 116 0.92 -2.72 -6.83
N PRO A 117 1.64 -3.85 -6.93
CA PRO A 117 2.86 -3.92 -7.72
C PRO A 117 2.54 -3.60 -9.18
N ALA A 118 3.42 -2.86 -9.84
CA ALA A 118 3.31 -2.66 -11.28
C ALA A 118 3.40 -4.03 -11.96
N VAL A 119 2.50 -4.29 -12.91
CA VAL A 119 2.61 -5.46 -13.78
C VAL A 119 3.90 -5.31 -14.57
N ARG A 120 4.86 -6.21 -14.35
CA ARG A 120 6.02 -6.31 -15.23
C ARG A 120 5.54 -7.01 -16.48
N ILE A 121 5.49 -6.28 -17.59
CA ILE A 121 5.43 -6.92 -18.91
C ILE A 121 6.80 -7.57 -19.09
N ILE A 122 6.86 -8.90 -18.95
CA ILE A 122 8.05 -9.64 -19.35
C ILE A 122 7.92 -9.81 -20.86
N PRO A 123 8.85 -9.24 -21.67
CA PRO A 123 8.86 -9.51 -23.10
C PRO A 123 8.95 -11.03 -23.30
N THR A 124 8.05 -11.57 -24.10
CA THR A 124 8.21 -12.94 -24.62
C THR A 124 9.14 -12.81 -25.81
N ASP A 125 10.31 -13.46 -25.74
CA ASP A 125 11.21 -13.65 -26.88
C ASP A 125 10.53 -14.49 -27.98
#